data_AF-A0A831WVD0-F1
#
_entry.id   AF-A0A831WVD0-F1
#
_cell.length_a   1.000
_cell.length_b   1.000
_cell.length_c   1.000
_cell.angle_alpha   90.00
_cell.angle_beta   90.00
_cell.angle_gamma   90.00
#
_symmetry.space_group_name_H-M   'P 1'
#
loop_
_entity.id
_entity.type
_entity.pdbx_description
1 polymer ?
#
loop_
_entity_poly.entity_id
_entity_poly.type
_entity_poly.pdbx_seq_one_letter_code
_entity_poly.pdbx_strand_id
1 'polypeptide(L)' 'GLAKGLEQGLAKGLEQGLAKGLEQGLAQGREEMAREIARRLLGQLSDQQIADITGLSLAEIAALRIGD' A
#
# COMPACT_ATOMS: atom_id res chain seq x y z
N GLY A 1 8.83 31.34 26.61
CA GLY A 1 8.51 31.32 25.16
C GLY A 1 9.15 30.13 24.47
N LEU A 2 10.48 30.09 24.45
CA LEU A 2 11.27 29.13 23.68
C LEU A 2 10.99 27.64 24.00
N ALA A 3 10.93 27.26 25.29
CA ALA A 3 10.67 25.88 25.69
C ALA A 3 9.31 25.36 25.19
N LYS A 4 8.24 26.17 25.32
CA LYS A 4 6.91 25.83 24.80
C LYS A 4 6.89 25.73 23.28
N GLY A 5 7.62 26.60 22.58
CA GLY A 5 7.73 26.54 21.12
C GLY A 5 8.44 25.28 20.64
N LEU A 6 9.50 24.86 21.33
CA LEU A 6 10.25 23.64 21.01
C LEU A 6 9.40 22.39 21.25
N GLU A 7 8.70 22.32 22.39
CA GLU A 7 7.79 21.21 22.72
C GLU A 7 6.66 21.08 21.69
N GLN A 8 6.03 22.18 21.33
CA GLN A 8 4.98 22.19 20.29
C GLN A 8 5.52 21.80 18.91
N GLY A 9 6.72 22.26 18.56
CA GLY A 9 7.37 21.91 17.29
C GLY A 9 7.69 20.42 17.22
N LEU A 10 8.24 19.84 18.28
CA LEU A 10 8.58 18.43 18.36
C LEU A 10 7.32 17.55 18.32
N ALA A 11 6.29 17.90 19.11
CA ALA A 11 5.03 17.16 19.12
C ALA A 11 4.39 17.13 17.72
N LYS A 12 4.28 18.29 17.05
CA LYS A 12 3.75 18.37 15.68
C LYS A 12 4.59 17.59 14.68
N GLY A 13 5.91 17.69 14.77
CA GLY A 13 6.81 16.95 13.88
C GLY A 13 6.66 15.44 14.03
N LEU A 14 6.59 14.94 15.27
CA LEU A 14 6.41 13.52 15.57
C LEU A 14 5.04 13.02 15.08
N GLU A 15 3.98 13.75 15.37
CA GLU A 15 2.62 13.40 14.94
C GLU A 15 2.52 13.32 13.42
N GLN A 16 3.05 14.31 12.70
CA GLN A 16 3.06 14.32 11.24
C GLN A 16 3.91 13.19 10.66
N GLY A 17 5.08 12.91 11.24
CA GLY A 17 5.96 11.83 10.81
C GLY A 17 5.30 10.46 10.98
N LEU A 18 4.71 10.21 12.15
CA LEU A 18 4.03 8.96 12.45
C LEU A 18 2.81 8.73 11.56
N ALA A 19 1.97 9.77 11.38
CA ALA A 19 0.79 9.68 10.53
C ALA A 19 1.16 9.32 9.07
N LYS A 20 2.15 10.02 8.50
CA LYS A 20 2.63 9.73 7.13
C LYS A 20 3.22 8.33 7.01
N GLY A 21 4.06 7.93 7.97
CA GLY A 21 4.69 6.60 7.95
C GLY A 21 3.66 5.47 8.06
N LEU A 22 2.65 5.63 8.92
CA LEU A 22 1.57 4.65 9.06
C LEU A 22 0.72 4.57 7.79
N GLU A 23 0.34 5.70 7.21
CA GLU A 23 -0.44 5.73 5.96
C GLU A 23 0.30 5.05 4.80
N GLN A 24 1.60 5.36 4.63
CA GLN A 24 2.45 4.73 3.62
C GLN A 24 2.57 3.22 3.86
N GLY A 25 2.86 2.78 5.08
CA GLY A 25 3.01 1.36 5.40
C GLY A 25 1.72 0.58 5.19
N LEU A 26 0.56 1.14 5.56
CA LEU A 26 -0.73 0.51 5.32
C LEU A 26 -1.09 0.44 3.84
N ALA A 27 -0.77 1.47 3.05
CA ALA A 27 -0.98 1.47 1.61
C ALA A 27 -0.11 0.41 0.92
N GLN A 28 1.18 0.37 1.24
CA GLN A 28 2.12 -0.63 0.71
C GLN A 28 1.69 -2.05 1.09
N GLY A 29 1.28 -2.28 2.35
CA GLY A 29 0.83 -3.59 2.80
C GLY A 29 -0.44 -4.08 2.08
N ARG A 30 -1.38 -3.17 1.79
CA ARG A 30 -2.59 -3.51 1.00
C ARG A 30 -2.24 -3.85 -0.45
N GLU A 31 -1.35 -3.08 -1.07
CA GLU A 31 -0.90 -3.33 -2.44
C GLU A 31 -0.15 -4.67 -2.57
N GLU A 32 0.78 -4.94 -1.65
CA GLU A 32 1.53 -6.20 -1.61
C GLU A 32 0.60 -7.39 -1.41
N MET A 33 -0.35 -7.30 -0.47
CA MET A 33 -1.34 -8.35 -0.24
C MET A 33 -2.21 -8.61 -1.47
N ALA A 34 -2.68 -7.56 -2.16
CA ALA A 34 -3.46 -7.69 -3.38
C ALA A 34 -2.66 -8.40 -4.48
N ARG A 35 -1.38 -8.06 -4.65
CA ARG A 35 -0.47 -8.72 -5.59
C ARG A 35 -0.20 -10.17 -5.21
N GLU A 36 0.00 -10.49 -3.94
CA GLU A 36 0.21 -11.86 -3.48
C GLU A 36 -1.02 -12.73 -3.76
N ILE A 37 -2.22 -12.24 -3.46
CA ILE A 37 -3.48 -12.93 -3.79
C ILE A 37 -3.58 -13.13 -5.30
N ALA A 38 -3.32 -12.10 -6.10
CA ALA A 38 -3.35 -12.20 -7.56
C ALA A 38 -2.38 -13.29 -8.07
N ARG A 39 -1.13 -13.29 -7.59
CA ARG A 39 -0.11 -14.30 -7.96
C ARG A 39 -0.57 -15.73 -7.67
N ARG A 40 -1.28 -15.96 -6.56
CA ARG A 40 -1.83 -17.29 -6.21
C ARG A 40 -2.98 -17.72 -7.13
N LEU A 41 -3.76 -16.76 -7.62
CA LEU A 41 -4.92 -17.01 -8.49
C LEU A 41 -4.55 -17.10 -9.98
N LEU A 42 -3.38 -16.60 -10.38
CA LEU A 42 -2.87 -16.73 -11.74
C LEU A 42 -2.84 -18.21 -12.17
N GLY A 43 -3.37 -18.48 -13.36
CA GLY A 43 -3.48 -19.84 -13.91
C GLY A 43 -4.71 -20.63 -13.43
N GLN A 44 -5.44 -20.14 -12.42
CA GLN A 44 -6.70 -20.73 -11.95
C GLN A 44 -7.92 -19.94 -12.43
N LEU A 45 -7.81 -18.62 -12.50
CA LEU A 45 -8.89 -17.71 -12.87
C LEU A 45 -8.51 -16.83 -14.07
N SER A 46 -9.53 -16.23 -14.69
CA SER A 46 -9.33 -15.20 -15.71
C SER A 46 -8.85 -13.89 -15.09
N ASP A 47 -8.15 -13.06 -15.87
CA ASP A 47 -7.61 -11.79 -15.38
C ASP A 47 -8.72 -10.84 -14.90
N GLN A 48 -9.92 -10.90 -15.50
CA GLN A 48 -11.08 -10.14 -15.04
C GLN A 48 -11.53 -10.58 -13.64
N GLN A 49 -11.63 -11.88 -13.38
CA GLN A 49 -12.01 -12.38 -12.06
C GLN A 49 -10.96 -12.05 -11.00
N ILE A 50 -9.68 -12.09 -11.37
CA ILE A 50 -8.59 -11.70 -10.48
C ILE A 50 -8.69 -10.21 -10.14
N ALA A 51 -8.98 -9.35 -11.13
CA ALA A 51 -9.22 -7.92 -10.91
C ALA A 51 -10.37 -7.68 -9.94
N ASP A 52 -11.49 -8.35 -10.13
CA ASP A 52 -12.68 -8.20 -9.29
C ASP A 52 -12.41 -8.64 -7.83
N ILE A 53 -11.60 -9.69 -7.62
CA ILE A 53 -11.26 -10.21 -6.28
C ILE A 53 -10.23 -9.33 -5.57
N THR A 54 -9.18 -8.92 -6.29
CA THR A 54 -8.00 -8.28 -5.70
C THR A 54 -8.09 -6.76 -5.70
N GLY A 55 -8.97 -6.18 -6.51
CA GLY A 55 -9.03 -4.74 -6.75
C GLY A 55 -7.89 -4.21 -7.63
N LEU A 56 -7.03 -5.08 -8.16
CA LEU A 56 -5.99 -4.69 -9.11
C LEU A 56 -6.59 -4.43 -10.49
N SER A 57 -5.97 -3.53 -11.24
CA SER A 57 -6.30 -3.33 -12.65
C SER A 57 -5.83 -4.52 -13.50
N LEU A 58 -6.47 -4.70 -14.66
CA LEU A 58 -6.04 -5.70 -15.65
C LEU A 58 -4.57 -5.50 -16.08
N ALA A 59 -4.11 -4.25 -16.13
CA ALA A 59 -2.73 -3.92 -16.47
C ALA A 59 -1.74 -4.43 -15.40
N GLU A 60 -2.08 -4.27 -14.13
CA GLU A 60 -1.25 -4.80 -13.02
C GLU A 60 -1.22 -6.32 -13.03
N ILE A 61 -2.35 -6.98 -13.30
CA ILE A 61 -2.43 -8.44 -13.39
C ILE A 61 -1.62 -8.96 -14.59
N ALA A 62 -1.70 -8.27 -15.74
CA ALA A 62 -0.90 -8.60 -16.90
C ALA A 62 0.60 -8.45 -16.62
N ALA A 63 1.01 -7.40 -15.90
CA ALA A 63 2.40 -7.22 -15.47
C ALA A 63 2.88 -8.38 -14.57
N LEU A 64 2.03 -8.86 -13.66
CA LEU A 64 2.36 -10.01 -12.80
C LEU A 64 2.56 -11.33 -13.58
N ARG A 65 1.99 -11.46 -14.79
CA ARG A 65 2.16 -12.65 -15.64
C ARG A 65 3.48 -12.67 -16.42
N ILE A 66 3.97 -11.49 -16.78
CA ILE A 66 5.16 -11.35 -17.62
C ILE A 66 6.44 -11.53 -16.78
N GLY A 67 6.32 -11.47 -15.46
CA GLY A 67 7.40 -11.71 -14.51
C GLY A 67 8.28 -10.48 -14.34
N ASP A 68 8.85 -10.36 -13.13
CA ASP A 68 9.99 -9.49 -12.82
C ASP A 68 11.20 -9.79 -13.72
#